data_AF-A0A8C7X1R1-F1
#
_entry.id   AF-A0A8C7X1R1-F1
#
_cell.length_a   1.000
_cell.length_b   1.000
_cell.length_c   1.000
_cell.angle_alpha   90.00
_cell.angle_beta   90.00
_cell.angle_gamma   90.00
#
_symmetry.space_group_name_H-M   'P 1'
#
loop_
_entity.id
_entity.type
_entity.pdbx_description
1 polymer ?
#
loop_
_entity_poly.entity_id
_entity_poly.type
_entity_poly.pdbx_seq_one_letter_code
_entity_poly.pdbx_strand_id
1 'polypeptide(L)'
;MPAYPGPQPTPGPEQPNWNIPSISEDTAREAFMLFASSKCCYSSAPAKDGVITNMAAFNTYRYRLETFTESRSTEWSQEPYSGQTVDAYAQPPPEPWDIPANSPGLFVDGRQCIRVPYTSSLKNCDSCVGMGRKPCKYCAGAGNKLCRLCNGYGFRIGFNRCYHCNGRGRENCNHCNGQGSRMCEICHGKRQFLVFKILNVQWLEQTNITEDYVVEQCSGLQLKNLRKVSGKELFKESQPMVDPVIGFPDPNVVQASQQLVNEHQGKYQQTSRILRQRQTIELIPVTKVAYKWKEETHIYFVYGNELKVSADNYPATCCLIIMNNNI
;
A
#
# COMPACT_ATOMS: atom_id res chain seq x y z
N MET A 1 27.47 25.01 -54.46
CA MET A 1 26.68 25.42 -53.27
C MET A 1 27.53 25.13 -52.03
N PRO A 2 27.70 26.07 -51.09
CA PRO A 2 28.57 25.87 -49.94
C PRO A 2 27.92 24.93 -48.92
N ALA A 3 28.73 24.04 -48.34
CA ALA A 3 28.32 23.17 -47.23
C ALA A 3 28.10 24.03 -45.98
N TYR A 4 26.87 24.04 -45.47
CA TYR A 4 26.57 24.63 -44.17
C TYR A 4 27.21 23.75 -43.06
N PRO A 5 27.98 24.34 -42.13
CA PRO A 5 28.42 23.62 -40.94
C PRO A 5 27.19 23.20 -40.13
N GLY A 6 27.11 21.92 -39.78
CA GLY A 6 26.07 21.41 -38.88
C GLY A 6 26.11 22.14 -37.53
N PRO A 7 24.97 22.22 -36.81
CA PRO A 7 24.90 22.89 -35.51
C PRO A 7 25.95 22.29 -34.57
N GLN A 8 26.80 23.13 -33.98
CA GLN A 8 27.70 22.68 -32.92
C GLN A 8 26.84 22.19 -31.74
N PRO A 9 27.23 21.09 -31.07
CA PRO A 9 26.54 20.63 -29.87
C PRO A 9 26.55 21.75 -28.84
N THR A 10 25.36 22.12 -28.37
CA THR A 10 25.17 23.02 -27.24
C THR A 10 25.96 22.49 -26.04
N PRO A 11 26.72 23.32 -25.33
CA PRO A 11 27.33 22.93 -24.07
C PRO A 11 26.24 22.33 -23.17
N GLY A 12 26.50 21.15 -22.61
CA GLY A 12 25.62 20.55 -21.62
C GLY A 12 25.39 21.51 -20.44
N PRO A 13 24.31 21.33 -19.66
CA PRO A 13 23.98 22.20 -18.55
C PRO A 13 25.21 22.44 -17.66
N GLU A 14 25.46 23.71 -17.30
CA GLU A 14 26.53 24.08 -16.37
C GLU A 14 26.47 23.19 -15.14
N GLN A 15 27.61 22.62 -14.73
CA GLN A 15 27.68 21.74 -13.57
C GLN A 15 27.09 22.49 -12.37
N PRO A 16 26.01 21.98 -11.74
CA PRO A 16 25.45 22.65 -10.59
C PRO A 16 26.52 22.71 -9.51
N ASN A 17 26.68 23.87 -8.88
CA ASN A 17 27.68 24.07 -7.83
C ASN A 17 27.45 23.05 -6.71
N TRP A 18 28.28 22.00 -6.64
CA TRP A 18 28.18 20.87 -5.70
C TRP A 18 28.71 21.22 -4.30
N ASN A 19 28.68 22.51 -3.93
CA ASN A 19 29.09 22.95 -2.60
C ASN A 19 28.17 22.34 -1.54
N ILE A 20 28.79 21.60 -0.62
CA ILE A 20 28.12 21.01 0.54
C ILE A 20 27.57 22.16 1.37
N PRO A 21 26.26 22.23 1.67
CA PRO A 21 25.76 23.19 2.64
C PRO A 21 26.35 22.84 4.00
N SER A 22 27.40 23.55 4.42
CA SER A 22 27.90 23.48 5.78
C SER A 22 26.98 24.32 6.66
N ILE A 23 26.34 23.68 7.63
CA ILE A 23 25.56 24.42 8.64
C ILE A 23 26.49 25.23 9.53
N SER A 24 26.01 26.36 10.04
CA SER A 24 26.75 27.14 11.03
C SER A 24 26.82 26.42 12.38
N GLU A 25 27.78 26.81 13.21
CA GLU A 25 27.90 26.30 14.58
C GLU A 25 26.62 26.58 15.40
N ASP A 26 26.02 27.76 15.22
CA ASP A 26 24.78 28.14 15.90
C ASP A 26 23.62 27.25 15.47
N THR A 27 23.47 26.99 14.16
CA THR A 27 22.46 26.08 13.64
C THR A 27 22.62 24.66 14.20
N ALA A 28 23.86 24.18 14.28
CA ALA A 28 24.15 22.85 14.84
C ALA A 28 23.78 22.79 16.33
N ARG A 29 24.12 23.83 17.09
CA ARG A 29 23.82 23.94 18.52
C ARG A 29 22.32 24.05 18.79
N GLU A 30 21.59 24.84 18.03
CA GLU A 30 20.14 24.97 18.13
C GLU A 30 19.44 23.63 17.86
N ALA A 31 19.81 22.93 16.79
CA ALA A 31 19.28 21.61 16.48
C ALA A 31 19.56 20.60 17.61
N PHE A 32 20.77 20.65 18.19
CA PHE A 32 21.16 19.76 19.29
C PHE A 32 20.38 20.05 20.58
N MET A 33 20.14 21.33 20.91
CA MET A 33 19.31 21.72 22.05
C MET A 33 17.85 21.27 21.88
N LEU A 34 17.26 21.46 20.70
CA LEU A 34 15.91 20.98 20.39
C LEU A 34 15.82 19.45 20.53
N PHE A 35 16.81 18.73 20.02
CA PHE A 35 16.90 17.29 20.16
C PHE A 35 16.95 16.85 21.64
N ALA A 36 17.82 17.46 22.45
CA ALA A 36 17.91 17.14 23.88
C ALA A 36 16.58 17.42 24.60
N SER A 37 15.92 18.55 24.31
CA SER A 37 14.62 18.90 24.91
C SER A 37 13.49 17.94 24.54
N SER A 38 13.58 17.28 23.37
CA SER A 38 12.59 16.29 22.92
C SER A 38 12.67 14.95 23.68
N LYS A 39 13.72 14.73 24.47
CA LYS A 39 13.97 13.49 25.22
C LYS A 39 13.78 13.73 26.71
N CYS A 40 12.73 13.11 27.27
CA CYS A 40 12.33 13.26 28.67
C CYS A 40 13.48 13.09 29.69
N CYS A 41 14.43 12.20 29.39
CA CYS A 41 15.52 11.87 30.31
C CYS A 41 16.85 12.56 29.98
N TYR A 42 16.90 13.52 29.05
CA TYR A 42 18.15 14.17 28.67
C TYR A 42 18.28 15.51 29.40
N SER A 43 19.40 15.71 30.08
CA SER A 43 19.75 17.04 30.59
C SER A 43 20.07 17.96 29.42
N SER A 44 19.72 19.24 29.51
CA SER A 44 20.08 20.26 28.50
C SER A 44 21.55 20.70 28.60
N ALA A 45 22.25 20.39 29.69
CA ALA A 45 23.60 20.89 29.96
C ALA A 45 24.65 20.49 28.88
N PRO A 46 24.70 19.24 28.36
CA PRO A 46 25.64 18.92 27.28
C PRO A 46 25.40 19.70 25.99
N ALA A 47 24.15 19.99 25.65
CA ALA A 47 23.80 20.73 24.44
C ALA A 47 24.01 22.25 24.60
N LYS A 48 23.82 22.78 25.82
CA LYS A 48 23.96 24.21 26.12
C LYS A 48 25.40 24.63 26.40
N ASP A 49 26.10 23.87 27.24
CA ASP A 49 27.41 24.24 27.77
C ASP A 49 28.56 23.48 27.08
N GLY A 50 28.24 22.52 26.20
CA GLY A 50 29.22 21.79 25.40
C GLY A 50 29.92 22.70 24.39
N VAL A 51 31.24 22.53 24.26
CA VAL A 51 32.07 23.32 23.34
C VAL A 51 32.30 22.52 22.07
N ILE A 52 31.82 23.02 20.94
CA ILE A 52 32.06 22.40 19.63
C ILE A 52 33.54 22.53 19.30
N THR A 53 34.18 21.41 19.00
CA THR A 53 35.63 21.36 18.69
C THR A 53 35.90 21.14 17.21
N ASN A 54 34.98 20.48 16.50
CA ASN A 54 35.11 20.27 15.07
C ASN A 54 33.74 20.03 14.43
N MET A 55 33.57 20.51 13.19
CA MET A 55 32.41 20.25 12.34
C MET A 55 32.90 19.76 10.98
N ALA A 56 32.51 18.55 10.60
CA ALA A 56 32.84 17.95 9.30
C ALA A 56 31.56 17.73 8.50
N ALA A 57 31.47 18.35 7.32
CA ALA A 57 30.35 18.17 6.39
C ALA A 57 30.65 17.01 5.42
N PHE A 58 29.62 16.21 5.12
CA PHE A 58 29.70 15.05 4.25
C PHE A 58 28.64 15.15 3.15
N ASN A 59 29.02 14.73 1.94
CA ASN A 59 28.14 14.65 0.78
C ASN A 59 27.46 13.29 0.74
N THR A 60 26.20 13.24 1.18
CA THR A 60 25.41 12.02 1.07
C THR A 60 24.41 12.16 -0.06
N TYR A 61 24.69 11.52 -1.20
CA TYR A 61 23.73 11.43 -2.28
C TYR A 61 22.73 10.31 -2.04
N ARG A 62 21.48 10.53 -2.47
CA ARG A 62 20.45 9.49 -2.53
C ARG A 62 19.84 9.48 -3.91
N TYR A 63 19.95 8.34 -4.59
CA TYR A 63 19.23 8.06 -5.82
C TYR A 63 17.90 7.35 -5.50
N ARG A 64 16.83 7.72 -6.21
CA ARG A 64 15.53 7.05 -6.16
C ARG A 64 15.04 6.78 -7.57
N LEU A 65 14.60 5.55 -7.84
CA LEU A 65 13.86 5.19 -9.04
C LEU A 65 12.44 4.77 -8.64
N GLU A 66 11.47 5.61 -8.97
CA GLU A 66 10.05 5.35 -8.77
C GLU A 66 9.48 4.80 -10.08
N THR A 67 8.79 3.65 -10.01
CA THR A 67 8.16 3.01 -11.18
C THR A 67 6.68 2.84 -10.94
N PHE A 68 5.89 3.54 -11.77
CA PHE A 68 4.45 3.50 -11.73
C PHE A 68 3.96 2.45 -12.73
N THR A 69 3.31 1.43 -12.20
CA THR A 69 2.88 0.26 -12.98
C THR A 69 1.38 0.06 -12.93
N GLU A 70 0.86 -0.60 -13.96
CA GLU A 70 -0.48 -1.13 -13.99
C GLU A 70 -0.42 -2.65 -14.09
N SER A 71 -1.15 -3.33 -13.21
CA SER A 71 -1.38 -4.77 -13.27
C SER A 71 -2.86 -5.05 -13.41
N ARG A 72 -3.18 -6.15 -14.09
CA ARG A 72 -4.55 -6.57 -14.36
C ARG A 72 -4.70 -8.05 -14.03
N SER A 73 -5.76 -8.38 -13.30
CA SER A 73 -6.15 -9.77 -13.03
C SER A 73 -7.65 -9.95 -13.23
N THR A 74 -8.08 -11.18 -13.51
CA THR A 74 -9.50 -11.48 -13.70
C THR A 74 -9.97 -12.56 -12.75
N GLU A 75 -11.15 -12.38 -12.19
CA GLU A 75 -11.81 -13.38 -11.35
C GLU A 75 -13.32 -13.43 -11.63
N TRP A 76 -13.96 -14.53 -11.24
CA TRP A 76 -15.41 -14.67 -11.36
C TRP A 76 -16.11 -14.07 -10.16
N SER A 77 -17.18 -13.33 -10.41
CA SER A 77 -18.06 -12.76 -9.38
C SER A 77 -19.52 -13.06 -9.72
N GLN A 78 -20.38 -12.95 -8.70
CA GLN A 78 -21.81 -13.18 -8.85
C GLN A 78 -22.63 -12.28 -7.92
N GLU A 79 -23.82 -11.90 -8.38
CA GLU A 79 -24.78 -11.14 -7.58
C GLU A 79 -26.22 -11.63 -7.86
N PRO A 80 -27.16 -11.48 -6.91
CA PRO A 80 -28.54 -11.88 -7.13
C PRO A 80 -29.15 -11.18 -8.35
N TYR A 81 -29.83 -11.93 -9.21
CA TYR A 81 -30.47 -11.37 -10.40
C TYR A 81 -31.74 -10.58 -10.03
N SER A 82 -31.78 -9.32 -10.44
CA SER A 82 -32.85 -8.34 -10.21
C SER A 82 -33.29 -7.61 -11.48
N GLY A 83 -32.86 -8.07 -12.65
CA GLY A 83 -33.15 -7.42 -13.95
C GLY A 83 -31.94 -6.71 -14.57
N GLN A 84 -30.73 -7.00 -14.10
CA GLN A 84 -29.50 -6.54 -14.76
C GLN A 84 -29.41 -7.07 -16.20
N THR A 85 -28.54 -6.46 -17.00
CA THR A 85 -28.27 -6.89 -18.37
C THR A 85 -27.56 -8.24 -18.41
N VAL A 86 -28.04 -9.15 -19.26
CA VAL A 86 -27.41 -10.44 -19.57
C VAL A 86 -26.87 -10.32 -20.98
N ASP A 87 -25.54 -10.30 -21.11
CA ASP A 87 -24.84 -9.99 -22.35
C ASP A 87 -23.86 -11.09 -22.79
N ALA A 88 -23.79 -12.20 -22.03
CA ALA A 88 -22.94 -13.33 -22.37
C ALA A 88 -23.21 -13.83 -23.79
N TYR A 89 -22.13 -14.08 -24.54
CA TYR A 89 -22.15 -14.57 -25.91
C TYR A 89 -22.72 -13.62 -26.97
N ALA A 90 -23.07 -12.38 -26.61
CA ALA A 90 -23.42 -11.36 -27.60
C ALA A 90 -22.25 -11.08 -28.55
N GLN A 91 -21.02 -11.08 -28.02
CA GLN A 91 -19.74 -11.01 -28.72
C GLN A 91 -18.66 -11.77 -27.91
N PRO A 92 -17.50 -12.08 -28.52
CA PRO A 92 -16.35 -12.56 -27.76
C PRO A 92 -15.94 -11.53 -26.68
N PRO A 93 -15.69 -11.94 -25.42
CA PRO A 93 -15.20 -11.05 -24.39
C PRO A 93 -13.85 -10.43 -24.81
N PRO A 94 -13.63 -9.12 -24.58
CA PRO A 94 -12.35 -8.48 -24.88
C PRO A 94 -11.24 -9.02 -23.96
N GLU A 95 -9.99 -8.93 -24.43
CA GLU A 95 -8.84 -9.26 -23.61
C GLU A 95 -8.69 -8.26 -22.45
N PRO A 96 -8.04 -8.65 -21.34
CA PRO A 96 -7.93 -7.80 -20.15
C PRO A 96 -7.41 -6.39 -20.44
N TRP A 97 -6.52 -6.21 -21.41
CA TRP A 97 -5.89 -4.94 -21.76
C TRP A 97 -6.68 -4.09 -22.78
N ASP A 98 -7.66 -4.68 -23.47
CA ASP A 98 -8.53 -3.96 -24.42
C ASP A 98 -9.68 -3.24 -23.70
N ILE A 99 -9.90 -3.57 -22.42
CA ILE A 99 -10.91 -2.93 -21.57
C ILE A 99 -10.37 -1.58 -21.10
N PRO A 100 -11.03 -0.45 -21.36
CA PRO A 100 -10.57 0.85 -20.89
C PRO A 100 -10.64 0.92 -19.36
N ALA A 101 -9.58 1.40 -18.74
CA ALA A 101 -9.47 1.61 -17.29
C ALA A 101 -9.09 3.06 -17.02
N ASN A 102 -9.59 3.62 -15.91
CA ASN A 102 -9.36 5.00 -15.54
C ASN A 102 -8.16 5.07 -14.59
N SER A 103 -6.98 5.32 -15.14
CA SER A 103 -5.76 5.48 -14.35
C SER A 103 -5.87 6.70 -13.43
N PRO A 104 -5.44 6.60 -12.15
CA PRO A 104 -5.35 7.76 -11.26
C PRO A 104 -4.24 8.72 -11.73
N GLY A 105 -3.99 9.78 -10.95
CA GLY A 105 -2.81 10.62 -11.18
C GLY A 105 -1.52 9.80 -11.18
N LEU A 106 -0.52 10.23 -11.96
CA LEU A 106 0.79 9.56 -12.01
C LEU A 106 1.39 9.47 -10.60
N PHE A 107 1.94 8.31 -10.26
CA PHE A 107 2.52 8.02 -8.93
C PHE A 107 1.49 8.13 -7.79
N VAL A 108 0.23 7.79 -8.06
CA VAL A 108 -0.82 7.64 -7.05
C VAL A 108 -1.36 6.22 -7.11
N ASP A 109 -1.31 5.53 -5.98
CA ASP A 109 -1.88 4.19 -5.86
C ASP A 109 -3.38 4.21 -6.18
N GLY A 110 -3.84 3.21 -6.92
CA GLY A 110 -5.22 3.12 -7.34
C GLY A 110 -5.68 1.69 -7.56
N ARG A 111 -6.99 1.48 -7.43
CA ARG A 111 -7.63 0.21 -7.75
C ARG A 111 -8.98 0.47 -8.42
N GLN A 112 -9.28 -0.33 -9.43
CA GLN A 112 -10.58 -0.29 -10.11
C GLN A 112 -11.04 -1.72 -10.41
N CYS A 113 -12.32 -2.01 -10.14
CA CYS A 113 -12.96 -3.25 -10.54
C CYS A 113 -13.92 -2.94 -11.69
N ILE A 114 -13.75 -3.62 -12.81
CA ILE A 114 -14.55 -3.42 -14.03
C ILE A 114 -15.24 -4.73 -14.39
N ARG A 115 -16.55 -4.71 -14.64
CA ARG A 115 -17.25 -5.89 -15.18
C ARG A 115 -16.79 -6.11 -16.62
N VAL A 116 -16.30 -7.31 -16.93
CA VAL A 116 -15.85 -7.66 -18.27
C VAL A 116 -17.06 -7.76 -19.20
N PRO A 117 -17.11 -7.00 -20.31
CA PRO A 117 -18.20 -7.06 -21.27
C PRO A 117 -18.43 -8.47 -21.81
N TYR A 118 -19.69 -8.81 -22.11
CA TYR A 118 -20.09 -10.06 -22.74
C TYR A 118 -19.77 -11.32 -21.91
N THR A 119 -19.66 -11.18 -20.58
CA THR A 119 -19.45 -12.30 -19.65
C THR A 119 -20.62 -12.51 -18.70
N SER A 120 -21.65 -11.64 -18.72
CA SER A 120 -22.76 -11.69 -17.78
C SER A 120 -23.76 -12.75 -18.20
N SER A 121 -23.81 -13.84 -17.46
CA SER A 121 -24.67 -14.99 -17.69
C SER A 121 -25.54 -15.29 -16.49
N LEU A 122 -26.65 -16.00 -16.70
CA LEU A 122 -27.51 -16.43 -15.60
C LEU A 122 -27.12 -17.81 -15.11
N LYS A 123 -26.98 -17.95 -13.80
CA LYS A 123 -26.84 -19.21 -13.12
C LYS A 123 -27.98 -19.40 -12.13
N ASN A 124 -28.62 -20.56 -12.14
CA ASN A 124 -29.60 -20.89 -11.12
C ASN A 124 -28.92 -20.95 -9.74
N CYS A 125 -29.64 -20.56 -8.69
CA CYS A 125 -29.14 -20.74 -7.34
C CYS A 125 -29.02 -22.24 -7.05
N ASP A 126 -27.79 -22.74 -6.98
CA ASP A 126 -27.50 -24.15 -6.68
C ASP A 126 -28.16 -24.60 -5.37
N SER A 127 -28.19 -23.69 -4.39
CA SER A 127 -28.72 -23.95 -3.06
C SER A 127 -30.22 -24.29 -3.06
N CYS A 128 -31.03 -23.66 -3.90
CA CYS A 128 -32.47 -23.90 -4.00
C CYS A 128 -32.90 -24.44 -5.37
N VAL A 129 -31.94 -24.80 -6.22
CA VAL A 129 -32.13 -25.31 -7.59
C VAL A 129 -33.10 -24.42 -8.39
N GLY A 130 -32.96 -23.10 -8.28
CA GLY A 130 -33.83 -22.15 -8.98
C GLY A 130 -35.24 -21.95 -8.40
N MET A 131 -35.61 -22.60 -7.29
CA MET A 131 -36.95 -22.47 -6.70
C MET A 131 -37.14 -21.16 -5.92
N GLY A 132 -36.05 -20.56 -5.43
CA GLY A 132 -36.07 -19.35 -4.58
C GLY A 132 -36.54 -19.61 -3.15
N ARG A 133 -37.01 -20.82 -2.86
CA ARG A 133 -37.44 -21.30 -1.55
C ARG A 133 -36.88 -22.69 -1.32
N LYS A 134 -36.69 -23.04 -0.04
CA LYS A 134 -36.30 -24.39 0.38
C LYS A 134 -37.40 -25.01 1.24
N PRO A 135 -37.60 -26.33 1.19
CA PRO A 135 -38.51 -27.02 2.09
C PRO A 135 -38.16 -26.69 3.54
N CYS A 136 -39.18 -26.41 4.35
CA CYS A 136 -38.98 -26.18 5.77
C CYS A 136 -38.53 -27.48 6.42
N LYS A 137 -37.27 -27.51 6.89
CA LYS A 137 -36.68 -28.68 7.56
C LYS A 137 -37.48 -29.12 8.78
N TYR A 138 -38.13 -28.18 9.47
CA TYR A 138 -38.88 -28.48 10.69
C TYR A 138 -40.18 -29.24 10.44
N CYS A 139 -40.86 -29.03 9.31
CA CYS A 139 -42.10 -29.72 8.95
C CYS A 139 -41.95 -30.61 7.71
N ALA A 140 -40.72 -30.89 7.28
CA ALA A 140 -40.41 -31.68 6.08
C ALA A 140 -41.22 -31.24 4.84
N GLY A 141 -41.41 -29.93 4.65
CA GLY A 141 -42.18 -29.41 3.51
C GLY A 141 -43.71 -29.36 3.71
N ALA A 142 -44.27 -30.02 4.72
CA ALA A 142 -45.72 -30.17 4.87
C ALA A 142 -46.49 -28.89 5.28
N GLY A 143 -45.79 -27.88 5.80
CA GLY A 143 -46.38 -26.63 6.31
C GLY A 143 -47.09 -26.76 7.66
N ASN A 144 -47.40 -27.97 8.08
CA ASN A 144 -48.03 -28.26 9.36
C ASN A 144 -47.36 -29.46 10.05
N LYS A 145 -47.65 -29.62 11.33
CA LYS A 145 -47.27 -30.78 12.15
C LYS A 145 -48.52 -31.36 12.80
N LEU A 146 -48.46 -32.62 13.21
CA LEU A 146 -49.51 -33.21 14.02
C LEU A 146 -49.70 -32.39 15.28
N CYS A 147 -50.96 -32.12 15.62
CA CYS A 147 -51.31 -31.45 16.86
C CYS A 147 -50.90 -32.35 18.01
N ARG A 148 -49.95 -31.89 18.83
CA ARG A 148 -49.38 -32.70 19.92
C ARG A 148 -50.42 -33.04 21.00
N LEU A 149 -51.48 -32.23 21.10
CA LEU A 149 -52.50 -32.40 22.12
C LEU A 149 -53.63 -33.35 21.73
N CYS A 150 -53.77 -33.68 20.44
CA CYS A 150 -54.75 -34.66 19.98
C CYS A 150 -54.15 -35.70 19.04
N ASN A 151 -52.82 -35.77 18.92
CA ASN A 151 -52.09 -36.72 18.07
C ASN A 151 -52.62 -36.89 16.64
N GLY A 152 -53.17 -35.84 16.03
CA GLY A 152 -53.75 -35.91 14.68
C GLY A 152 -55.26 -36.14 14.63
N TYR A 153 -55.90 -36.56 15.71
CA TYR A 153 -57.32 -36.95 15.71
C TYR A 153 -58.30 -35.78 15.59
N GLY A 154 -57.88 -34.56 15.97
CA GLY A 154 -58.77 -33.39 15.99
C GLY A 154 -59.74 -33.35 17.18
N PHE A 155 -59.84 -34.43 17.95
CA PHE A 155 -60.68 -34.54 19.14
C PHE A 155 -59.88 -35.05 20.34
N ARG A 156 -60.34 -34.74 21.55
CA ARG A 156 -59.78 -35.30 22.81
C ARG A 156 -60.67 -36.40 23.36
N ILE A 157 -60.20 -37.07 24.42
CA ILE A 157 -60.98 -38.05 25.19
C ILE A 157 -62.32 -37.41 25.56
N GLY A 158 -63.42 -38.06 25.17
CA GLY A 158 -64.79 -37.52 25.30
C GLY A 158 -65.33 -36.77 24.07
N PHE A 159 -64.77 -36.97 22.87
CA PHE A 159 -65.25 -36.43 21.58
C PHE A 159 -65.31 -34.91 21.43
N ASN A 160 -64.76 -34.17 22.40
CA ASN A 160 -64.69 -32.72 22.32
C ASN A 160 -63.66 -32.27 21.28
N ARG A 161 -64.03 -31.27 20.46
CA ARG A 161 -63.15 -30.65 19.47
C ARG A 161 -61.88 -30.15 20.17
N CYS A 162 -60.71 -30.52 19.66
CA CYS A 162 -59.45 -30.07 20.22
C CYS A 162 -59.31 -28.55 20.03
N TYR A 163 -59.34 -27.78 21.12
CA TYR A 163 -59.24 -26.31 21.09
C TYR A 163 -57.92 -25.80 20.51
N HIS A 164 -56.85 -26.58 20.63
CA HIS A 164 -55.51 -26.15 20.22
C HIS A 164 -55.30 -26.17 18.70
N CYS A 165 -55.93 -27.12 18.00
CA CYS A 165 -55.92 -27.18 16.54
C CYS A 165 -57.28 -26.80 15.92
N ASN A 166 -58.26 -26.43 16.74
CA ASN A 166 -59.65 -26.18 16.36
C ASN A 166 -60.29 -27.32 15.57
N GLY A 167 -60.01 -28.56 15.96
CA GLY A 167 -60.55 -29.74 15.27
C GLY A 167 -59.77 -30.22 14.05
N ARG A 168 -58.74 -29.49 13.61
CA ARG A 168 -57.99 -29.83 12.38
C ARG A 168 -57.04 -31.03 12.52
N GLY A 169 -56.73 -31.44 13.76
CA GLY A 169 -55.72 -32.47 14.04
C GLY A 169 -54.27 -32.02 13.76
N ARG A 170 -54.05 -30.85 13.17
CA ARG A 170 -52.75 -30.34 12.76
C ARG A 170 -52.57 -28.88 13.14
N GLU A 171 -51.32 -28.50 13.34
CA GLU A 171 -50.90 -27.14 13.68
C GLU A 171 -49.96 -26.61 12.60
N ASN A 172 -50.11 -25.35 12.24
CA ASN A 172 -49.20 -24.70 11.30
C ASN A 172 -47.79 -24.72 11.89
N CYS A 173 -46.80 -25.04 11.06
CA CYS A 173 -45.42 -24.95 11.47
C CYS A 173 -45.06 -23.47 11.67
N ASN A 174 -44.67 -23.11 12.89
CA ASN A 174 -44.21 -21.77 13.27
C ASN A 174 -42.96 -21.32 12.48
N HIS A 175 -42.03 -22.22 12.16
CA HIS A 175 -40.80 -21.85 11.44
C HIS A 175 -41.01 -21.42 9.98
N CYS A 176 -42.12 -21.82 9.36
CA CYS A 176 -42.48 -21.40 8.00
C CYS A 176 -43.86 -20.74 7.93
N ASN A 177 -44.47 -20.42 9.08
CA ASN A 177 -45.81 -19.84 9.19
C ASN A 177 -46.86 -20.56 8.33
N GLY A 178 -46.85 -21.90 8.31
CA GLY A 178 -47.79 -22.67 7.50
C GLY A 178 -47.41 -22.89 6.03
N GLN A 179 -46.40 -22.19 5.50
CA GLN A 179 -46.08 -22.19 4.06
C GLN A 179 -45.39 -23.47 3.56
N GLY A 180 -44.90 -24.33 4.46
CA GLY A 180 -44.15 -25.54 4.10
C GLY A 180 -42.74 -25.29 3.54
N SER A 181 -42.43 -24.05 3.16
CA SER A 181 -41.13 -23.64 2.63
C SER A 181 -40.66 -22.35 3.29
N ARG A 182 -39.34 -22.09 3.25
CA ARG A 182 -38.73 -20.83 3.68
C ARG A 182 -38.00 -20.21 2.50
N MET A 183 -37.91 -18.89 2.48
CA MET A 183 -37.13 -18.17 1.47
C MET A 183 -35.69 -18.67 1.47
N CYS A 184 -35.11 -18.86 0.28
CA CYS A 184 -33.71 -19.24 0.19
C CYS A 184 -32.85 -18.09 0.72
N GLU A 185 -32.02 -18.37 1.72
CA GLU A 185 -31.13 -17.39 2.35
C GLU A 185 -29.97 -16.98 1.44
N ILE A 186 -29.59 -17.83 0.47
CA ILE A 186 -28.47 -17.56 -0.44
C ILE A 186 -28.89 -16.59 -1.56
N CYS A 187 -30.01 -16.86 -2.24
CA CYS A 187 -30.49 -16.00 -3.32
C CYS A 187 -31.58 -15.00 -2.89
N HIS A 188 -31.94 -14.97 -1.60
CA HIS A 188 -33.04 -14.12 -1.07
C HIS A 188 -34.32 -14.15 -1.91
N GLY A 189 -34.71 -15.35 -2.37
CA GLY A 189 -35.90 -15.52 -3.22
C GLY A 189 -35.74 -15.15 -4.70
N LYS A 190 -34.59 -14.61 -5.13
CA LYS A 190 -34.32 -14.21 -6.53
C LYS A 190 -34.16 -15.36 -7.52
N ARG A 191 -34.00 -16.60 -7.04
CA ARG A 191 -33.88 -17.85 -7.81
C ARG A 191 -32.59 -17.99 -8.64
N GLN A 192 -32.07 -16.88 -9.16
CA GLN A 192 -30.95 -16.85 -10.08
C GLN A 192 -29.92 -15.82 -9.63
N PHE A 193 -28.68 -16.05 -10.04
CA PHE A 193 -27.56 -15.13 -9.93
C PHE A 193 -27.14 -14.69 -11.32
N LEU A 194 -26.78 -13.42 -11.44
CA LEU A 194 -25.96 -12.95 -12.54
C LEU A 194 -24.52 -13.29 -12.19
N VAL A 195 -23.86 -14.08 -13.04
CA VAL A 195 -22.45 -14.46 -12.91
C VAL A 195 -21.68 -13.79 -14.03
N PHE A 196 -20.59 -13.13 -13.69
CA PHE A 196 -19.78 -12.35 -14.63
C PHE A 196 -18.32 -12.37 -14.23
N LYS A 197 -17.43 -12.08 -15.18
CA LYS A 197 -16.02 -11.90 -14.89
C LYS A 197 -15.78 -10.44 -14.50
N ILE A 198 -14.98 -10.22 -13.46
CA ILE A 198 -14.48 -8.89 -13.10
C ILE A 198 -13.00 -8.81 -13.44
N LEU A 199 -12.60 -7.66 -13.98
CA LEU A 199 -11.24 -7.24 -14.18
C LEU A 199 -10.84 -6.35 -12.99
N ASN A 200 -9.86 -6.81 -12.22
CA ASN A 200 -9.23 -6.02 -11.19
C ASN A 200 -8.00 -5.33 -11.79
N VAL A 201 -8.06 -4.00 -11.89
CA VAL A 201 -6.97 -3.15 -12.33
C VAL A 201 -6.34 -2.51 -11.11
N GLN A 202 -5.02 -2.61 -10.99
CA GLN A 202 -4.28 -2.07 -9.86
C GLN A 202 -3.11 -1.24 -10.38
N TRP A 203 -3.08 0.02 -9.96
CA TRP A 203 -1.97 0.93 -10.16
C TRP A 203 -1.19 1.02 -8.86
N LEU A 204 0.11 0.76 -8.94
CA LEU A 204 0.98 0.86 -7.78
C LEU A 204 2.17 1.73 -8.12
N GLU A 205 2.53 2.59 -7.16
CA GLU A 205 3.88 3.10 -7.03
C GLU A 205 4.76 1.96 -6.50
N GLN A 206 5.01 0.98 -7.36
CA GLN A 206 5.77 -0.19 -6.98
C GLN A 206 7.25 0.14 -7.11
N THR A 207 7.81 0.79 -6.08
CA THR A 207 9.19 0.70 -5.54
C THR A 207 9.65 2.05 -4.98
N ASN A 208 9.42 2.24 -3.69
CA ASN A 208 10.45 2.80 -2.83
C ASN A 208 11.50 1.68 -2.60
N ILE A 209 12.17 1.22 -3.66
CA ILE A 209 13.51 0.68 -3.49
C ILE A 209 14.39 1.92 -3.37
N THR A 210 14.26 2.58 -2.23
CA THR A 210 15.44 3.06 -1.52
C THR A 210 16.30 1.83 -1.20
N GLU A 211 16.91 1.23 -2.22
CA GLU A 211 18.33 1.03 -2.12
C GLU A 211 18.88 2.44 -2.14
N ASP A 212 18.87 3.01 -0.93
CA ASP A 212 19.68 4.15 -0.61
C ASP A 212 21.09 3.68 -0.92
N TYR A 213 21.51 3.83 -2.17
CA TYR A 213 22.92 4.02 -2.43
C TYR A 213 23.24 5.40 -1.86
N VAL A 214 23.35 5.41 -0.53
CA VAL A 214 24.02 6.44 0.22
C VAL A 214 25.47 6.05 0.13
N VAL A 215 26.25 6.90 -0.51
CA VAL A 215 27.69 6.85 -0.36
C VAL A 215 27.95 6.99 1.14
N GLU A 216 28.28 5.88 1.79
CA GLU A 216 28.62 5.85 3.20
C GLU A 216 29.99 6.53 3.32
N GLN A 217 29.98 7.86 3.37
CA GLN A 217 31.21 8.65 3.46
C GLN A 217 31.76 8.57 4.88
N CYS A 218 32.14 7.39 5.39
CA CYS A 218 32.84 7.19 6.66
C CYS A 218 32.31 8.03 7.86
N SER A 219 31.07 8.51 7.80
CA SER A 219 30.59 9.54 8.72
C SER A 219 30.34 8.91 10.08
N GLY A 220 29.89 7.64 10.06
CA GLY A 220 29.44 6.86 11.20
C GLY A 220 27.93 6.96 11.45
N LEU A 221 27.18 7.66 10.58
CA LEU A 221 25.73 7.77 10.68
C LEU A 221 25.03 6.56 10.06
N GLN A 222 24.09 5.95 10.79
CA GLN A 222 23.38 4.76 10.31
C GLN A 222 22.41 5.05 9.16
N LEU A 223 22.43 4.24 8.09
CA LEU A 223 21.55 4.30 6.91
C LEU A 223 20.05 4.49 7.24
N LYS A 224 19.56 3.83 8.31
CA LYS A 224 18.16 3.92 8.75
C LYS A 224 17.71 5.35 9.10
N ASN A 225 18.64 6.24 9.44
CA ASN A 225 18.36 7.63 9.75
C ASN A 225 18.13 8.45 8.47
N LEU A 226 18.84 8.12 7.40
CA LEU A 226 18.78 8.84 6.12
C LEU A 226 17.45 8.61 5.37
N ARG A 227 16.83 7.44 5.56
CA ARG A 227 15.47 7.15 5.08
C ARG A 227 14.40 8.10 5.60
N LYS A 228 14.65 8.74 6.75
CA LYS A 228 13.65 9.56 7.46
C LYS A 228 13.77 11.05 7.18
N VAL A 229 14.67 11.46 6.30
CA VAL A 229 14.93 12.87 5.98
C VAL A 229 14.87 13.12 4.48
N SER A 230 14.61 14.36 4.10
CA SER A 230 14.74 14.84 2.72
C SER A 230 16.11 15.49 2.48
N GLY A 231 16.55 15.50 1.23
CA GLY A 231 17.73 16.24 0.77
C GLY A 231 17.36 17.34 -0.21
N LYS A 232 18.36 18.11 -0.65
CA LYS A 232 18.22 19.07 -1.75
C LYS A 232 18.13 18.30 -3.07
N GLU A 233 17.06 18.50 -3.83
CA GLU A 233 16.93 17.91 -5.17
C GLU A 233 18.02 18.49 -6.11
N LEU A 234 18.80 17.61 -6.71
CA LEU A 234 19.87 17.94 -7.66
C LEU A 234 19.48 17.59 -9.09
N PHE A 235 18.71 16.52 -9.24
CA PHE A 235 18.24 16.01 -10.51
C PHE A 235 16.89 15.36 -10.33
N LYS A 236 15.99 15.60 -11.28
CA LYS A 236 14.69 14.93 -11.37
C LYS A 236 14.30 14.80 -12.83
N GLU A 237 13.92 13.60 -13.21
CA GLU A 237 13.43 13.31 -14.54
C GLU A 237 12.26 12.33 -14.48
N SER A 238 11.30 12.49 -15.38
CA SER A 238 10.22 11.53 -15.56
C SER A 238 9.96 11.24 -17.03
N GLN A 239 9.99 9.96 -17.38
CA GLN A 239 9.78 9.45 -18.74
C GLN A 239 8.95 8.15 -18.69
N PRO A 240 8.29 7.72 -19.79
CA PRO A 240 7.63 6.42 -19.84
C PRO A 240 8.59 5.28 -19.45
N MET A 241 9.83 5.40 -19.92
CA MET A 241 10.96 4.58 -19.56
C MET A 241 12.15 5.51 -19.37
N VAL A 242 12.83 5.46 -18.22
CA VAL A 242 14.01 6.30 -17.99
C VAL A 242 15.28 5.56 -18.40
N ASP A 243 16.25 6.30 -18.93
CA ASP A 243 17.61 5.81 -19.14
C ASP A 243 18.44 5.96 -17.85
N PRO A 244 19.44 5.08 -17.63
CA PRO A 244 20.40 5.25 -16.55
C PRO A 244 21.05 6.63 -16.56
N VAL A 245 21.30 7.19 -15.38
CA VAL A 245 21.94 8.50 -15.23
C VAL A 245 23.38 8.43 -15.75
N ILE A 246 23.73 9.31 -16.68
CA ILE A 246 25.08 9.44 -17.26
C ILE A 246 25.70 10.77 -16.81
N GLY A 247 27.00 10.77 -16.49
CA GLY A 247 27.76 11.99 -16.23
C GLY A 247 27.55 12.62 -14.85
N PHE A 248 26.87 11.94 -13.94
CA PHE A 248 26.81 12.38 -12.54
C PHE A 248 28.21 12.22 -11.89
N PRO A 249 28.69 13.19 -11.07
CA PRO A 249 30.05 13.17 -10.55
C PRO A 249 30.38 11.96 -9.67
N ASP A 250 29.38 11.41 -8.99
CA ASP A 250 29.55 10.23 -8.15
C ASP A 250 29.34 8.94 -8.97
N PRO A 251 30.39 8.13 -9.20
CA PRO A 251 30.30 6.93 -10.03
C PRO A 251 29.36 5.88 -9.43
N ASN A 252 29.14 5.92 -8.13
CA ASN A 252 28.28 4.94 -7.49
C ASN A 252 26.79 5.24 -7.72
N VAL A 253 26.42 6.52 -7.80
CA VAL A 253 25.05 6.93 -8.20
C VAL A 253 24.77 6.48 -9.63
N VAL A 254 25.74 6.61 -10.54
CA VAL A 254 25.66 6.12 -11.92
C VAL A 254 25.47 4.60 -11.94
N GLN A 255 26.27 3.87 -11.17
CA GLN A 255 26.15 2.41 -11.08
C GLN A 255 24.79 1.97 -10.52
N ALA A 256 24.33 2.60 -9.44
CA ALA A 256 23.04 2.32 -8.82
C ALA A 256 21.87 2.59 -9.78
N SER A 257 21.93 3.69 -10.53
CA SER A 257 20.95 4.00 -11.56
C SER A 257 20.92 2.92 -12.64
N GLN A 258 22.08 2.50 -13.16
CA GLN A 258 22.18 1.45 -14.17
C GLN A 258 21.59 0.12 -13.68
N GLN A 259 21.89 -0.28 -12.45
CA GLN A 259 21.38 -1.50 -11.85
C GLN A 259 19.86 -1.46 -11.70
N LEU A 260 19.33 -0.42 -11.04
CA LEU A 260 17.90 -0.32 -10.72
C LEU A 260 17.02 -0.21 -11.98
N VAL A 261 17.48 0.54 -13.00
CA VAL A 261 16.77 0.63 -14.28
C VAL A 261 16.66 -0.75 -14.94
N ASN A 262 17.74 -1.52 -14.97
CA ASN A 262 17.75 -2.87 -15.56
C ASN A 262 16.89 -3.86 -14.76
N GLU A 263 16.97 -3.80 -13.43
CA GLU A 263 16.18 -4.66 -12.55
C GLU A 263 14.68 -4.43 -12.70
N HIS A 264 14.25 -3.16 -12.75
CA HIS A 264 12.84 -2.82 -12.94
C HIS A 264 12.33 -3.25 -14.31
N GLN A 265 13.14 -3.10 -15.36
CA GLN A 265 12.83 -3.63 -16.69
C GLN A 265 12.53 -5.12 -16.61
N GLY A 266 13.45 -5.92 -16.09
CA GLY A 266 13.29 -7.37 -16.02
C GLY A 266 12.11 -7.81 -15.13
N LYS A 267 11.94 -7.14 -13.98
CA LYS A 267 10.89 -7.48 -13.00
C LYS A 267 9.48 -7.23 -13.52
N TYR A 268 9.25 -6.09 -14.15
CA TYR A 268 7.88 -5.70 -14.54
C TYR A 268 7.47 -6.21 -15.91
N GLN A 269 8.40 -6.47 -16.83
CA GLN A 269 8.11 -6.98 -18.18
C GLN A 269 7.14 -8.17 -18.20
N GLN A 270 7.16 -9.04 -17.18
CA GLN A 270 6.35 -10.26 -17.15
C GLN A 270 5.00 -10.12 -16.43
N THR A 271 4.87 -9.16 -15.52
CA THR A 271 3.76 -9.13 -14.54
C THR A 271 2.93 -7.85 -14.60
N SER A 272 3.43 -6.77 -15.21
CA SER A 272 2.77 -5.47 -15.21
C SER A 272 3.20 -4.62 -16.41
N ARG A 273 2.41 -3.60 -16.75
CA ARG A 273 2.84 -2.57 -17.71
C ARG A 273 3.44 -1.40 -16.94
N ILE A 274 4.65 -0.98 -17.31
CA ILE A 274 5.25 0.27 -16.84
C ILE A 274 4.52 1.41 -17.56
N LEU A 275 3.92 2.32 -16.80
CA LEU A 275 3.24 3.51 -17.36
C LEU A 275 4.15 4.73 -17.33
N ARG A 276 4.93 4.87 -16.25
CA ARG A 276 5.84 5.98 -16.05
C ARG A 276 6.94 5.59 -15.07
N GLN A 277 8.13 6.12 -15.28
CA GLN A 277 9.21 6.10 -14.31
C GLN A 277 9.62 7.52 -13.96
N ARG A 278 10.12 7.70 -12.74
CA ARG A 278 10.71 8.95 -12.27
C ARG A 278 11.98 8.63 -11.53
N GLN A 279 13.06 9.27 -11.91
CA GLN A 279 14.34 9.17 -11.22
C GLN A 279 14.70 10.50 -10.58
N THR A 280 15.19 10.45 -9.35
CA THR A 280 15.53 11.62 -8.55
C THR A 280 16.88 11.41 -7.86
N ILE A 281 17.75 12.41 -7.90
CA ILE A 281 18.97 12.47 -7.09
C ILE A 281 18.85 13.64 -6.12
N GLU A 282 19.05 13.35 -4.83
CA GLU A 282 19.06 14.33 -3.77
C GLU A 282 20.41 14.34 -3.05
N LEU A 283 20.86 15.52 -2.63
CA LEU A 283 21.97 15.70 -1.68
C LEU A 283 21.38 15.84 -0.27
N ILE A 284 21.60 14.85 0.58
CA ILE A 284 21.29 14.91 2.00
C ILE A 284 22.49 15.55 2.71
N PRO A 285 22.36 16.78 3.26
CA PRO A 285 23.44 17.37 4.03
C PRO A 285 23.63 16.55 5.32
N VAL A 286 24.86 16.17 5.62
CA VAL A 286 25.22 15.50 6.88
C VAL A 286 26.41 16.24 7.48
N THR A 287 26.26 16.72 8.71
CA THR A 287 27.34 17.34 9.48
C THR A 287 27.61 16.52 10.72
N LYS A 288 28.83 16.00 10.84
CA LYS A 288 29.35 15.38 12.06
C LYS A 288 29.93 16.46 12.95
N VAL A 289 29.45 16.54 14.18
CA VAL A 289 29.88 17.53 15.14
C VAL A 289 30.58 16.82 16.30
N ALA A 290 31.85 17.14 16.50
CA ALA A 290 32.59 16.76 17.70
C ALA A 290 32.51 17.89 18.71
N TYR A 291 32.24 17.58 19.97
CA TYR A 291 32.17 18.55 21.04
C TYR A 291 32.77 17.99 22.33
N LYS A 292 33.26 18.88 23.19
CA LYS A 292 33.77 18.55 24.51
C LYS A 292 32.77 18.94 25.59
N TRP A 293 32.55 18.04 26.54
CA TRP A 293 31.75 18.29 27.74
C TRP A 293 32.34 17.52 28.92
N LYS A 294 32.59 18.20 30.05
CA LYS A 294 33.24 17.62 31.24
C LYS A 294 34.49 16.79 30.91
N GLU A 295 35.38 17.35 30.09
CA GLU A 295 36.65 16.75 29.63
C GLU A 295 36.52 15.55 28.68
N GLU A 296 35.32 15.00 28.47
CA GLU A 296 35.06 13.96 27.50
C GLU A 296 34.72 14.53 26.12
N THR A 297 35.07 13.77 25.07
CA THR A 297 34.74 14.12 23.68
C THR A 297 33.57 13.27 23.22
N HIS A 298 32.54 13.92 22.71
CA HIS A 298 31.33 13.28 22.21
C HIS A 298 31.06 13.70 20.77
N ILE A 299 30.23 12.93 20.09
CA ILE A 299 29.87 13.14 18.69
C ILE A 299 28.35 13.11 18.56
N TYR A 300 27.83 14.04 17.78
CA TYR A 300 26.47 13.95 17.24
C TYR A 300 26.48 14.28 15.76
N PHE A 301 25.38 13.97 15.09
CA PHE A 301 25.16 14.26 13.68
C PHE A 301 23.96 15.17 13.52
N VAL A 302 24.06 16.14 12.62
CA VAL A 302 22.93 16.92 12.11
C VAL A 302 22.76 16.57 10.64
N TYR A 303 21.56 16.16 10.22
CA TYR A 303 21.35 15.65 8.87
C TYR A 303 19.95 15.93 8.30
N GLY A 304 19.90 16.00 6.97
CA GLY A 304 18.68 16.28 6.21
C GLY A 304 18.30 17.76 6.20
N ASN A 305 17.36 18.11 5.31
CA ASN A 305 16.79 19.46 5.27
C ASN A 305 16.06 19.81 6.57
N GLU A 306 15.58 18.81 7.30
CA GLU A 306 14.86 18.96 8.57
C GLU A 306 15.80 19.14 9.78
N LEU A 307 17.13 19.15 9.58
CA LEU A 307 18.14 19.29 10.63
C LEU A 307 17.95 18.27 11.78
N LYS A 308 17.63 17.02 11.44
CA LYS A 308 17.48 15.96 12.44
C LYS A 308 18.80 15.67 13.11
N VAL A 309 18.74 15.26 14.38
CA VAL A 309 19.91 14.94 15.18
C VAL A 309 19.95 13.46 15.53
N SER A 310 21.15 12.87 15.43
CA SER A 310 21.47 11.55 15.98
C SER A 310 22.63 11.70 16.96
N ALA A 311 22.40 11.31 18.21
CA ALA A 311 23.42 11.31 19.26
C ALA A 311 23.27 10.02 20.05
N ASP A 312 23.89 8.94 19.56
CA ASP A 312 23.69 7.59 20.10
C ASP A 312 24.25 7.44 21.52
N ASN A 313 25.27 8.24 21.87
CA ASN A 313 25.93 8.24 23.18
C ASN A 313 25.81 9.60 23.88
N TYR A 314 24.57 10.08 24.11
CA TYR A 314 24.35 11.33 24.82
C TYR A 314 24.84 11.23 26.29
N PRO A 315 25.70 12.14 26.78
CA PRO A 315 26.45 11.91 28.01
C PRO A 315 25.68 12.17 29.32
N ALA A 316 24.61 12.95 29.28
CA ALA A 316 23.83 13.27 30.49
C ALA A 316 22.39 12.76 30.36
N THR A 317 22.21 11.47 30.62
CA THR A 317 20.90 10.81 30.64
C THR A 317 20.51 10.44 32.07
N CYS A 318 19.22 10.58 32.40
CA CYS A 318 18.67 10.24 33.72
C CYS A 318 18.54 8.73 33.95
N CYS A 319 18.77 7.89 32.93
CA CYS A 319 18.56 6.45 32.97
C CYS A 319 19.76 5.68 32.40
N LEU A 320 20.86 5.61 33.15
CA LEU A 320 21.83 4.53 32.99
C LEU A 320 21.35 3.37 33.87
N ILE A 321 20.81 2.28 33.28
CA ILE A 321 20.79 0.90 33.81
C ILE A 321 20.10 -0.05 32.78
N ILE A 322 20.79 -1.17 32.48
CA ILE A 322 20.48 -2.38 31.64
C ILE A 322 20.55 -2.16 30.11
N MET A 323 21.59 -2.58 29.37
CA MET A 323 22.12 -3.95 29.23
C MET A 323 23.61 -3.95 28.89
N ASN A 324 24.44 -4.37 29.85
CA ASN A 324 25.66 -5.13 29.57
C ASN A 324 25.53 -6.42 30.37
N ASN A 325 25.10 -7.48 29.69
CA ASN A 325 25.32 -8.88 30.05
C ASN A 325 24.72 -9.73 28.93
N ASN A 326 25.56 -10.20 28.02
CA ASN A 326 25.64 -11.63 27.76
C ASN A 326 27.02 -11.93 27.16
N ILE A 327 27.68 -12.84 27.85
CA ILE A 327 28.92 -13.55 27.52
C ILE A 327 28.72 -14.35 26.23
#